data_AF-A0AAI9W1T6-F1
#
_entry.id   AF-A0AAI9W1T6-F1
#
_cell.length_a   1.000
_cell.length_b   1.000
_cell.length_c   1.000
_cell.angle_alpha   90.00
_cell.angle_beta   90.00
_cell.angle_gamma   90.00
#
_symmetry.space_group_name_H-M   'P 1'
#
loop_
_entity.id
_entity.type
_entity.pdbx_description
1 polymer ?
#
loop_
_entity_poly.entity_id
_entity_poly.type
_entity_poly.pdbx_seq_one_letter_code
_entity_poly.pdbx_strand_id
1 'polypeptide(L)' 'MSGIEAEIVWCGNEQRARSLLAAISPDDPDSFVAEIFGKGDSVELKITVSGDKLETVRSTVDDLLACLAAAESSLDVSDS' A
#
# COMPACT_ATOMS: atom_id res chain seq x y z
N MET A 1 -22.49 13.36 -1.95
CA MET A 1 -22.27 12.12 -1.20
C MET A 1 -21.06 12.34 -0.32
N SER A 2 -21.16 12.14 0.98
CA SER A 2 -19.99 12.15 1.88
C SER A 2 -19.34 10.79 1.79
N GLY A 3 -18.08 10.73 1.38
CA GLY A 3 -17.25 9.54 1.45
C GLY A 3 -16.02 9.83 2.31
N ILE A 4 -15.40 8.78 2.82
CA ILE A 4 -14.16 8.85 3.57
C ILE A 4 -13.08 8.22 2.72
N GLU A 5 -11.95 8.90 2.62
CA GLU A 5 -10.81 8.47 1.82
C GLU A 5 -9.54 8.62 2.65
N ALA A 6 -8.64 7.64 2.50
CA ALA A 6 -7.29 7.69 3.05
C ALA A 6 -6.29 7.31 1.95
N GLU A 7 -5.17 8.02 1.92
CA GLU A 7 -4.09 7.78 0.95
C GLU A 7 -2.80 7.42 1.71
N ILE A 8 -2.16 6.33 1.29
CA ILE A 8 -0.82 5.93 1.72
C ILE A 8 0.09 6.11 0.53
N VAL A 9 1.16 6.89 0.69
CA VAL A 9 2.18 7.10 -0.33
C VAL A 9 3.52 6.60 0.18
N TRP A 10 4.09 5.62 -0.53
CA TRP A 10 5.42 5.09 -0.27
C TRP A 10 6.35 5.45 -1.44
N CYS A 11 7.57 5.89 -1.14
CA CYS A 11 8.56 6.27 -2.14
C CYS A 11 9.82 5.42 -1.99
N GLY A 12 10.32 4.89 -3.11
CA GLY A 12 11.56 4.10 -3.11
C GLY A 12 11.85 3.52 -4.48
N ASN A 13 12.56 2.39 -4.55
CA ASN A 13 12.89 1.77 -5.83
C ASN A 13 11.74 0.92 -6.39
N GLU A 14 11.75 0.71 -7.70
CA GLU A 14 10.69 0.00 -8.42
C GLU A 14 10.53 -1.46 -7.96
N GLN A 15 11.63 -2.13 -7.64
CA GLN A 15 11.61 -3.52 -7.20
C GLN A 15 10.86 -3.67 -5.87
N ARG A 16 11.19 -2.84 -4.88
CA ARG A 16 10.53 -2.81 -3.57
C ARG A 16 9.06 -2.40 -3.70
N ALA A 17 8.74 -1.40 -4.52
CA ALA A 17 7.34 -1.01 -4.77
C ALA A 17 6.50 -2.19 -5.32
N ARG A 18 7.04 -2.94 -6.28
CA ARG A 18 6.39 -4.13 -6.84
C ARG A 18 6.21 -5.24 -5.80
N SER A 19 7.21 -5.44 -4.95
CA SER A 19 7.13 -6.42 -3.84
C SER A 19 6.08 -6.03 -2.81
N LEU A 20 6.02 -4.75 -2.42
CA LEU A 20 5.00 -4.24 -1.50
C LEU A 20 3.60 -4.36 -2.08
N LEU A 21 3.42 -4.01 -3.35
CA LEU A 21 2.14 -4.17 -4.05
C LEU A 21 1.69 -5.65 -4.11
N ALA A 22 2.62 -6.57 -4.36
CA ALA A 22 2.33 -7.99 -4.38
C ALA A 22 1.94 -8.54 -3.00
N ALA A 23 2.45 -7.96 -1.91
CA ALA A 23 2.14 -8.37 -0.55
C ALA A 23 0.69 -8.01 -0.13
N ILE A 24 0.17 -6.87 -0.61
CA ILE A 24 -1.18 -6.41 -0.27
C ILE A 24 -2.26 -6.84 -1.28
N SER A 25 -1.87 -7.24 -2.49
CA SER A 25 -2.83 -7.71 -3.52
C SER A 25 -3.77 -8.86 -3.07
N PRO A 26 -3.36 -9.78 -2.17
CA PRO A 26 -4.27 -10.80 -1.64
C PRO A 26 -5.32 -10.27 -0.65
N ASP A 27 -5.11 -9.11 -0.04
CA ASP A 27 -5.88 -8.59 1.11
C ASP A 27 -7.14 -7.80 0.69
N ASP A 28 -7.89 -8.34 -0.26
CA ASP A 28 -9.16 -7.82 -0.77
C ASP A 28 -9.03 -6.63 -1.76
N PRO A 29 -8.95 -6.91 -3.08
CA PRO A 29 -8.74 -5.90 -4.12
C PRO A 29 -9.92 -4.95 -4.32
N ASP A 30 -11.09 -5.25 -3.74
CA ASP A 30 -12.26 -4.36 -3.80
C ASP A 30 -12.22 -3.27 -2.70
N SER A 31 -11.34 -3.41 -1.71
CA SER A 31 -11.26 -2.53 -0.54
C SER A 31 -10.28 -1.36 -0.72
N PHE A 32 -9.41 -1.38 -1.74
CA PHE A 32 -8.45 -0.31 -2.02
C PHE A 32 -8.03 -0.30 -3.50
N VAL A 33 -7.48 0.83 -3.95
CA VAL A 33 -6.83 0.97 -5.25
C VAL A 33 -5.34 1.23 -5.02
N ALA A 34 -4.46 0.49 -5.70
CA ALA A 34 -3.02 0.69 -5.59
C ALA A 34 -2.37 0.82 -6.96
N GLU A 35 -1.56 1.86 -7.13
CA GLU A 35 -0.88 2.18 -8.38
C GLU A 35 0.58 2.59 -8.12
N ILE A 36 1.47 2.19 -9.03
CA ILE A 36 2.87 2.61 -9.00
C ILE A 36 3.08 3.70 -10.06
N PHE A 37 3.51 4.87 -9.62
CA PHE A 37 3.81 6.02 -10.46
C PHE A 37 5.32 6.26 -10.56
N GLY A 38 5.76 6.77 -11.71
CA GLY A 38 7.17 7.10 -11.97
C GLY A 38 7.92 6.09 -12.83
N LYS A 39 9.13 6.48 -13.26
CA LYS A 39 10.10 5.67 -14.00
C LYS A 39 11.51 6.16 -13.67
N GLY A 40 12.45 5.25 -13.43
CA GLY A 40 13.86 5.57 -13.14
C GLY A 40 14.27 5.18 -11.72
N ASP A 41 15.08 6.01 -11.06
CA ASP A 41 15.72 5.67 -9.77
C ASP A 41 14.76 5.67 -8.56
N SER A 42 13.59 6.29 -8.69
CA SER A 42 12.55 6.26 -7.66
C SER A 42 11.16 6.22 -8.27
N VAL A 43 10.28 5.48 -7.61
CA VAL A 43 8.85 5.35 -7.92
C VAL A 43 8.05 5.62 -6.65
N GLU A 44 6.77 5.94 -6.85
CA GLU A 44 5.79 6.12 -5.79
C GLU A 44 4.76 5.00 -5.87
N LEU A 45 4.56 4.25 -4.78
CA LEU A 45 3.41 3.38 -4.61
C LEU A 45 2.34 4.16 -3.86
N LYS A 46 1.23 4.45 -4.54
CA LYS A 46 0.07 5.14 -3.97
C LYS A 46 -1.06 4.14 -3.77
N ILE A 47 -1.56 4.08 -2.55
CA ILE A 47 -2.68 3.22 -2.14
C ILE A 47 -3.79 4.11 -1.63
N THR A 48 -4.97 4.01 -2.24
CA THR A 48 -6.16 4.77 -1.91
C THR A 48 -7.22 3.84 -1.34
N VAL A 49 -7.66 4.12 -0.12
CA VAL A 49 -8.73 3.40 0.57
C VAL A 49 -9.95 4.30 0.63
N SER A 50 -11.11 3.80 0.19
CA SER A 50 -12.37 4.55 0.20
C SER A 50 -13.46 3.77 0.92
N GLY A 51 -14.32 4.48 1.66
CA GLY A 51 -15.45 3.84 2.32
C GLY A 51 -16.48 4.81 2.90
N ASP A 52 -17.60 4.26 3.34
CA ASP A 52 -18.73 5.05 3.87
C ASP A 52 -18.62 5.33 5.38
N LYS A 53 -17.70 4.64 6.08
CA LYS A 53 -17.52 4.77 7.54
C LYS A 53 -16.04 4.85 7.93
N LEU A 54 -15.75 5.67 8.93
CA LEU A 54 -14.38 5.86 9.44
C LEU A 54 -13.82 4.57 10.05
N GLU A 55 -14.67 3.77 10.69
CA GLU A 55 -14.29 2.48 11.28
C GLU A 55 -13.76 1.51 10.23
N THR A 56 -14.39 1.46 9.05
CA THR A 56 -14.02 0.58 7.94
C THR A 56 -12.73 1.04 7.32
N VAL A 57 -12.62 2.33 6.94
CA VAL A 57 -11.41 2.87 6.33
C VAL A 57 -10.21 2.71 7.27
N ARG A 58 -10.39 2.95 8.58
CA ARG A 58 -9.32 2.75 9.57
C ARG A 58 -8.87 1.28 9.61
N SER A 59 -9.80 0.33 9.71
CA SER A 59 -9.45 -1.10 9.77
C SER A 59 -8.66 -1.52 8.54
N THR A 60 -9.13 -1.14 7.35
CA THR A 60 -8.44 -1.46 6.08
C THR A 60 -7.04 -0.83 6.03
N VAL A 61 -6.89 0.42 6.46
CA VAL A 61 -5.57 1.08 6.54
C VAL A 61 -4.65 0.35 7.53
N ASP A 62 -5.15 -0.02 8.70
CA ASP A 62 -4.37 -0.73 9.72
C ASP A 62 -3.88 -2.11 9.21
N ASP A 63 -4.76 -2.86 8.53
CA ASP A 63 -4.43 -4.15 7.93
C ASP A 63 -3.38 -4.01 6.81
N LEU A 64 -3.55 -3.03 5.91
CA LEU A 64 -2.59 -2.72 4.85
C LEU A 64 -1.22 -2.34 5.41
N LEU A 65 -1.17 -1.46 6.42
CA LEU A 65 0.08 -1.04 7.04
C LEU A 65 0.80 -2.22 7.72
N ALA A 66 0.06 -3.15 8.33
CA ALA A 66 0.65 -4.35 8.92
C ALA A 66 1.32 -5.25 7.86
N CYS A 67 0.65 -5.49 6.74
CA CYS A 67 1.19 -6.31 5.65
C CYS A 67 2.37 -5.64 4.94
N LEU A 68 2.30 -4.32 4.72
CA LEU A 68 3.40 -3.54 4.15
C LEU A 68 4.64 -3.59 5.05
N ALA A 69 4.48 -3.41 6.36
CA ALA A 69 5.59 -3.48 7.32
C ALA A 69 6.24 -4.87 7.36
N ALA A 70 5.44 -5.94 7.29
CA ALA A 70 5.94 -7.31 7.23
C ALA A 70 6.74 -7.58 5.94
N ALA A 71 6.22 -7.12 4.80
CA ALA A 71 6.90 -7.24 3.51
C ALA A 71 8.20 -6.43 3.46
N GLU A 72 8.19 -5.19 3.95
CA GLU A 72 9.36 -4.31 4.01
C GLU A 72 10.48 -4.92 4.85
N SER A 73 10.16 -5.44 6.04
CA SER A 73 11.11 -6.13 6.91
C SER A 73 11.74 -7.36 6.24
N SER A 74 10.97 -8.13 5.47
CA SER A 74 11.49 -9.27 4.72
C SER A 74 12.41 -8.86 3.56
N LEU A 75 12.18 -7.67 2.97
CA LEU A 75 12.99 -7.14 1.87
C LEU A 75 14.33 -6.59 2.38
N ASP A 76 14.34 -5.91 3.53
CA ASP A 76 15.57 -5.37 4.12
C ASP A 76 16.58 -6.47 4.52
N VAL A 77 16.11 -7.66 4.91
CA VAL A 77 16.98 -8.81 5.20
C VAL A 77 17.70 -9.33 3.95
N SER A 78 17.18 -9.07 2.76
CA SER A 78 17.74 -9.55 1.48
C SER A 78 18.75 -8.58 0.84
N ASP A 79 18.87 -7.36 1.36
CA ASP A 79 19.84 -6.34 0.92
C ASP A 79 21.11 -6.28 1.81
N SER A 80 21.29 -7.26 2.73
CA SER A 80 22.43 -7.34 3.68
C SER A 80 23.53 -8.32 3.26
#